data_AF-A0A1M7S8F8-F1
#
_entry.id   AF-A0A1M7S8F8-F1
#
_cell.length_a   1.000
_cell.length_b   1.000
_cell.length_c   1.000
_cell.angle_alpha   90.00
_cell.angle_beta   90.00
_cell.angle_gamma   90.00
#
_symmetry.space_group_name_H-M   'P 1'
#
loop_
_entity.id
_entity.type
_entity.pdbx_description
1 polymer ?
#
loop_
_entity_poly.entity_id
_entity_poly.type
_entity_poly.pdbx_seq_one_letter_code
_entity_poly.pdbx_strand_id
1 'polypeptide(L)'
;MNRHRTHLAAALVLALAAPAAAEPPGAGPDAPPERPLAEELERAARDALESLTRQLGPALRGLQETLGALDDYDAPRILPNGDILIPRKRPSPAPPDAPEHAPDTDAPETLEL
;
A
#
# COMPACT_ATOMS: atom_id res chain seq x y z
N MET A 1 29.40 -8.42 14.53
CA MET A 1 28.06 -8.60 15.11
C MET A 1 27.02 -8.52 13.99
N ASN A 2 26.85 -9.58 13.17
CA ASN A 2 25.85 -9.64 12.08
C ASN A 2 25.67 -11.07 11.46
N ARG A 3 25.98 -12.16 12.19
CA ARG A 3 25.91 -13.53 11.66
C ARG A 3 24.61 -14.29 12.01
N HIS A 4 23.74 -13.71 12.83
CA HIS A 4 22.54 -14.40 13.33
C HIS A 4 21.30 -14.21 12.44
N ARG A 5 21.29 -13.19 11.56
CA ARG A 5 20.10 -12.86 10.73
C ARG A 5 19.97 -13.74 9.50
N THR A 6 21.08 -14.31 9.01
CA THR A 6 21.10 -15.17 7.82
C THR A 6 20.59 -16.59 8.07
N HIS A 7 20.58 -17.08 9.31
CA HIS A 7 20.06 -18.42 9.61
C HIS A 7 18.53 -18.45 9.78
N LEU A 8 17.90 -17.33 10.10
CA LEU A 8 16.45 -17.27 10.36
C LEU A 8 15.62 -17.38 9.07
N ALA A 9 16.15 -16.91 7.93
CA ALA A 9 15.51 -17.07 6.63
C ALA A 9 15.57 -18.51 6.07
N ALA A 10 16.61 -19.28 6.42
CA ALA A 10 16.76 -20.65 5.93
C ALA A 10 15.86 -21.67 6.67
N ALA A 11 15.49 -21.41 7.92
CA ALA A 11 14.62 -22.28 8.70
C ALA A 11 13.14 -22.20 8.25
N LEU A 12 12.69 -21.04 7.75
CA LEU A 12 11.30 -20.84 7.31
C LEU A 12 11.00 -21.54 5.97
N VAL A 13 11.99 -21.70 5.10
CA VAL A 13 11.84 -22.44 3.83
C VAL A 13 11.91 -23.96 4.05
N LEU A 14 12.70 -24.44 5.03
CA LEU A 14 12.77 -25.87 5.33
C LEU A 14 11.51 -26.40 6.04
N ALA A 15 10.76 -25.54 6.72
CA ALA A 15 9.50 -25.91 7.39
C ALA A 15 8.31 -26.09 6.42
N LEU A 16 8.37 -25.50 5.22
CA LEU A 16 7.28 -25.55 4.23
C LEU A 16 7.31 -26.81 3.34
N ALA A 17 8.33 -27.67 3.47
CA ALA A 17 8.51 -28.87 2.64
C ALA A 17 8.48 -30.19 3.44
N ALA A 18 8.14 -30.16 4.74
CA ALA A 18 8.31 -31.31 5.62
C ALA A 18 7.20 -32.39 5.62
N PRO A 19 5.96 -32.21 5.09
CA PRO A 19 5.02 -33.34 5.06
C PRO A 19 5.12 -34.18 3.78
N ALA A 20 6.07 -33.92 2.88
CA ALA A 20 6.19 -34.66 1.61
C ALA A 20 6.91 -36.01 1.74
N ALA A 21 7.53 -36.33 2.89
CA ALA A 21 8.35 -37.53 3.07
C ALA A 21 7.79 -38.55 4.06
N ALA A 22 6.56 -38.37 4.54
CA ALA A 22 5.89 -39.32 5.42
C ALA A 22 4.48 -39.61 4.90
N GLU A 23 4.39 -40.22 3.71
CA GLU A 23 3.14 -40.88 3.35
C GLU A 23 2.91 -42.06 4.31
N PRO A 24 1.80 -42.08 5.07
CA PRO A 24 1.41 -43.28 5.78
C PRO A 24 1.10 -44.38 4.73
N PRO A 25 1.41 -45.66 5.02
CA PRO A 25 1.02 -46.75 4.15
C PRO A 25 -0.51 -46.79 4.04
N GLY A 26 -1.06 -46.26 2.94
CA GLY A 26 -2.52 -46.09 2.78
C GLY A 26 -2.98 -45.08 1.73
N ALA A 27 -2.09 -44.36 1.03
CA ALA A 27 -2.43 -43.41 -0.04
C ALA A 27 -2.86 -44.11 -1.35
N GLY A 28 -3.86 -45.00 -1.26
CA GLY A 28 -4.58 -45.52 -2.41
C GLY A 28 -5.65 -44.53 -2.90
N PRO A 29 -6.17 -44.70 -4.13
CA PRO A 29 -7.26 -43.89 -4.69
C PRO A 29 -8.56 -43.91 -3.86
N ASP A 30 -8.65 -44.77 -2.84
CA ASP A 30 -9.79 -44.95 -1.94
C ASP A 30 -9.53 -44.42 -0.50
N ALA A 31 -8.47 -43.64 -0.28
CA ALA A 31 -8.24 -42.98 1.01
C ALA A 31 -9.42 -42.04 1.33
N PRO A 32 -10.02 -42.11 2.54
CA PRO A 32 -11.09 -41.19 2.92
C PRO A 32 -10.56 -39.78 2.81
N PRO A 33 -11.29 -38.87 2.13
CA PRO A 33 -10.74 -37.57 1.83
C PRO A 33 -10.55 -36.86 3.17
N GLU A 34 -9.36 -36.29 3.39
CA GLU A 34 -8.95 -35.59 4.62
C GLU A 34 -9.74 -34.28 4.88
N ARG A 35 -10.93 -34.18 4.26
CA ARG A 35 -11.94 -33.12 4.28
C ARG A 35 -12.13 -32.44 5.62
N PRO A 36 -12.22 -33.13 6.78
CA PRO A 36 -12.42 -32.43 8.04
C PRO A 36 -11.33 -31.40 8.33
N LEU A 37 -10.05 -31.71 8.05
CA LEU A 37 -8.96 -30.77 8.29
C LEU A 37 -8.98 -29.60 7.31
N ALA A 38 -9.25 -29.87 6.03
CA ALA A 38 -9.34 -28.83 5.01
C ALA A 38 -10.51 -27.85 5.28
N GLU A 39 -11.66 -28.36 5.70
CA GLU A 39 -12.84 -27.56 6.06
C GLU A 39 -12.61 -26.72 7.33
N GLU A 40 -11.90 -27.26 8.34
CA GLU A 40 -11.52 -26.50 9.53
C GLU A 40 -10.53 -25.39 9.21
N LEU A 41 -9.55 -25.65 8.34
CA LEU A 41 -8.62 -24.63 7.87
C LEU A 41 -9.32 -23.54 7.06
N GLU A 42 -10.29 -23.88 6.19
CA GLU A 42 -11.07 -22.88 5.46
C GLU A 42 -11.85 -21.99 6.42
N ARG A 43 -12.51 -22.58 7.42
CA ARG A 43 -13.25 -21.83 8.45
C ARG A 43 -12.32 -20.90 9.22
N ALA A 44 -11.19 -21.41 9.70
CA ALA A 44 -10.21 -20.60 10.42
C ALA A 44 -9.65 -19.46 9.56
N ALA A 45 -9.36 -19.70 8.28
CA ALA A 45 -8.89 -18.68 7.35
C ALA A 45 -9.96 -17.60 7.10
N ARG A 46 -11.22 -18.00 6.94
CA ARG A 46 -12.35 -17.08 6.77
C ARG A 46 -12.52 -16.19 7.99
N ASP A 47 -12.52 -16.76 9.18
CA ASP A 47 -12.66 -16.03 10.44
C ASP A 47 -11.49 -15.06 10.66
N ALA A 48 -10.27 -15.49 10.31
CA ALA A 48 -9.09 -14.63 10.37
C ALA A 48 -9.17 -13.46 9.38
N LEU A 49 -9.59 -13.68 8.14
CA LEU A 49 -9.78 -12.63 7.14
C LEU A 49 -10.88 -11.65 7.55
N GLU A 50 -11.99 -12.15 8.11
CA GLU A 50 -13.06 -11.29 8.61
C GLU A 50 -12.57 -10.42 9.77
N SER A 51 -11.86 -11.02 10.73
CA SER A 51 -11.27 -10.29 11.86
C SER A 51 -10.26 -9.24 11.40
N LEU A 52 -9.39 -9.58 10.44
CA LEU A 52 -8.44 -8.64 9.84
C LEU A 52 -9.17 -7.48 9.16
N THR A 53 -10.17 -7.79 8.34
CA THR A 53 -10.97 -6.77 7.61
C THR A 53 -11.71 -5.86 8.59
N ARG A 54 -12.21 -6.39 9.70
CA ARG A 54 -12.89 -5.61 10.73
C ARG A 54 -11.94 -4.63 11.44
N GLN A 55 -10.70 -5.05 11.68
CA GLN A 55 -9.68 -4.23 12.34
C GLN A 55 -9.04 -3.20 11.40
N LEU A 56 -8.72 -3.60 10.16
CA LEU A 56 -8.03 -2.76 9.19
C LEU A 56 -8.99 -1.94 8.30
N GLY A 57 -10.23 -2.38 8.14
CA GLY A 57 -11.23 -1.75 7.27
C GLY A 57 -11.40 -0.25 7.50
N PRO A 58 -11.57 0.24 8.75
CA PRO A 58 -11.68 1.66 9.03
C PRO A 58 -10.41 2.45 8.62
N ALA A 59 -9.23 1.92 8.89
CA ALA A 59 -7.96 2.55 8.53
C ALA A 59 -7.77 2.61 7.00
N LEU A 60 -8.13 1.53 6.29
CA LEU A 60 -8.09 1.48 4.83
C LEU A 60 -9.08 2.47 4.20
N ARG A 61 -10.25 2.67 4.80
CA ARG A 61 -11.22 3.68 4.33
C ARG A 61 -10.65 5.10 4.44
N GLY A 62 -10.07 5.45 5.59
CA GLY A 62 -9.43 6.77 5.75
C GLY A 62 -8.26 6.98 4.79
N LEU A 63 -7.50 5.93 4.49
CA LEU A 63 -6.46 5.98 3.46
C LEU A 63 -7.04 6.22 2.07
N GLN A 64 -8.12 5.52 1.70
CA GLN A 64 -8.81 5.71 0.42
C GLN A 64 -9.33 7.14 0.26
N GLU A 65 -9.88 7.75 1.31
CA GLU A 65 -10.34 9.14 1.29
C GLU A 65 -9.17 10.10 1.01
N THR A 66 -8.02 9.89 1.66
CA THR A 66 -6.83 10.71 1.45
C THR A 66 -6.27 10.55 0.04
N LEU A 67 -6.23 9.32 -0.48
CA LEU A 67 -5.78 9.04 -1.84
C LEU A 67 -6.75 9.60 -2.89
N GLY A 68 -8.06 9.59 -2.63
CA GLY A 68 -9.05 10.19 -3.52
C GLY A 68 -8.84 11.69 -3.75
N ALA A 69 -8.25 12.41 -2.78
CA ALA A 69 -7.90 13.81 -2.97
C ALA A 69 -6.77 14.02 -4.00
N LEU A 70 -5.94 13.00 -4.26
CA LEU A 70 -4.90 13.06 -5.30
C LEU A 70 -5.50 12.95 -6.71
N ASP A 71 -6.69 12.36 -6.87
CA ASP A 71 -7.36 12.25 -8.17
C ASP A 71 -7.70 13.61 -8.78
N ASP A 72 -7.79 14.66 -7.94
CA ASP A 72 -7.99 16.04 -8.38
C ASP A 72 -6.74 16.64 -9.07
N TYR A 73 -5.62 15.93 -9.12
CA TYR A 73 -4.37 16.38 -9.71
C TYR A 73 -4.01 15.59 -10.97
N ASP A 74 -3.28 16.23 -11.87
CA ASP A 74 -2.70 15.65 -13.09
C ASP A 74 -1.26 15.16 -12.85
N ALA A 75 -0.68 14.54 -13.89
CA ALA A 75 0.68 14.03 -13.84
C ALA A 75 1.72 15.16 -13.57
N PRO A 76 2.76 14.90 -12.75
CA PRO A 76 3.81 15.88 -12.48
C PRO A 76 4.59 16.27 -13.74
N ARG A 77 4.97 17.55 -13.84
CA ARG A 77 5.79 18.10 -14.93
C ARG A 77 7.01 18.80 -14.36
N ILE A 78 8.18 18.48 -14.89
CA ILE A 78 9.44 19.15 -14.53
C ILE A 78 9.54 20.44 -15.35
N LEU A 79 9.81 21.56 -14.69
CA LEU A 79 9.98 22.87 -15.29
C LEU A 79 11.46 23.15 -15.63
N PRO A 80 11.75 24.13 -16.51
CA PRO A 80 13.14 24.45 -16.91
C PRO A 80 14.06 24.88 -15.76
N ASN A 81 13.48 25.40 -14.67
CA ASN A 81 14.21 25.78 -13.46
C ASN A 81 14.50 24.59 -12.52
N GLY A 82 13.94 23.40 -12.79
CA GLY A 82 14.09 22.19 -11.98
C GLY A 82 12.94 21.93 -11.00
N ASP A 83 11.95 22.83 -10.89
CA ASP A 83 10.77 22.62 -10.05
C ASP A 83 9.80 21.61 -10.66
N ILE A 84 8.93 21.05 -9.82
CA ILE A 84 7.85 20.13 -10.25
C ILE A 84 6.50 20.82 -10.10
N LEU A 85 5.78 20.94 -11.22
CA LEU A 85 4.40 21.40 -11.27
C LEU A 85 3.45 20.19 -11.25
N ILE A 86 2.52 20.16 -10.30
CA ILE A 86 1.43 19.18 -10.24
C ILE A 86 0.11 19.94 -10.42
N PRO A 87 -0.44 20.01 -11.65
CA PRO A 87 -1.62 20.80 -11.93
C PRO A 87 -2.87 20.18 -11.30
N ARG A 88 -3.82 21.02 -10.85
CA ARG A 88 -5.15 20.57 -10.42
C ARG A 88 -6.09 20.50 -11.62
N LYS A 89 -6.82 19.40 -11.76
CA LYS A 89 -7.84 19.19 -12.80
C LYS A 89 -9.03 20.12 -12.65
N ARG A 90 -9.45 20.38 -11.41
CA ARG A 90 -10.56 21.28 -11.10
C ARG A 90 -10.04 22.50 -10.34
N PRO A 91 -10.44 23.72 -10.76
CA PRO A 91 -10.11 24.91 -9.99
C PRO A 91 -10.80 24.82 -8.62
N SER A 92 -10.02 25.06 -7.56
CA SER A 92 -10.60 25.22 -6.22
C SER A 92 -11.38 26.54 -6.19
N PRO A 93 -12.54 26.61 -5.52
CA PRO A 93 -13.13 27.89 -5.20
C PRO A 93 -12.09 28.72 -4.44
N ALA A 94 -11.91 29.97 -4.86
CA ALA A 94 -11.06 30.90 -4.13
C ALA A 94 -11.63 31.07 -2.71
N PRO A 95 -10.81 30.98 -1.65
CA PRO A 95 -11.24 31.39 -0.32
C PRO A 95 -11.78 32.82 -0.39
N PRO A 96 -12.92 33.13 0.25
CA PRO A 96 -13.55 34.45 0.17
C PRO A 96 -12.63 35.59 0.61
N ASP A 97 -11.63 35.30 1.45
CA ASP A 97 -10.67 36.27 1.98
C ASP A 97 -9.22 35.97 1.55
N ALA A 98 -9.02 35.26 0.43
CA ALA A 98 -7.67 35.08 -0.10
C ALA A 98 -7.10 36.47 -0.46
N PRO A 99 -5.96 36.90 0.11
CA PRO A 99 -5.33 38.13 -0.31
C PRO A 99 -5.04 38.01 -1.81
N GLU A 100 -5.57 38.97 -2.57
CA GLU A 100 -5.27 39.12 -3.98
C GLU A 100 -3.75 39.26 -4.09
N HIS A 101 -3.08 38.19 -4.52
CA HIS A 101 -1.66 38.26 -4.84
C HIS A 101 -1.55 39.22 -6.01
N ALA A 102 -1.29 40.50 -5.71
CA ALA A 102 -0.77 41.42 -6.69
C ALA A 102 0.49 40.77 -7.27
N PRO A 103 0.68 40.74 -8.60
CA PRO A 103 1.96 40.32 -9.14
C PRO A 103 3.03 41.19 -8.48
N ASP A 104 4.04 40.58 -7.86
CA ASP A 104 5.18 41.26 -7.26
C ASP A 104 5.87 42.12 -8.34
N THR A 105 5.36 43.33 -8.51
CA THR A 105 5.91 44.37 -9.38
C THR A 105 6.84 45.17 -8.51
N ASP A 106 7.92 44.52 -8.07
CA ASP A 106 9.01 45.19 -7.39
C ASP A 106 10.34 44.58 -7.85
N ALA A 107 10.63 44.77 -9.13
CA ALA A 107 12.00 44.83 -9.60
C ALA A 107 12.26 46.27 -10.02
N PRO A 108 12.96 47.09 -9.21
CA PRO A 108 13.52 48.33 -9.72
C PRO A 108 14.73 47.98 -10.59
N GLU A 109 14.53 47.81 -11.89
CA GLU A 109 15.61 48.00 -12.88
C GLU A 109 15.87 49.50 -13.04
N THR A 110 16.46 50.11 -12.02
CA THR A 110 17.15 51.40 -12.13
C THR A 110 18.54 51.28 -11.53
N LEU A 111 19.41 50.55 -12.23
CA LEU A 111 20.84 50.83 -12.20
C LEU A 111 21.16 51.69 -13.43
N GLU A 112 20.92 53.00 -13.29
CA GLU A 112 21.58 53.98 -14.15
C GLU A 112 23.08 53.94 -13.86
N LEU A 113 23.88 53.74 -14.92
CA LEU A 113 25.33 53.91 -14.96
C LEU A 113 25.66 55.27 -15.58
#